data_AF-A0A432L8G6-F1
#
_entry.id   AF-A0A432L8G6-F1
#
_cell.length_a   1.000
_cell.length_b   1.000
_cell.length_c   1.000
_cell.angle_alpha   90.00
_cell.angle_beta   90.00
_cell.angle_gamma   90.00
#
_symmetry.space_group_name_H-M   'P 1'
#
loop_
_entity.id
_entity.type
_entity.pdbx_description
1 polymer ?
#
loop_
_entity_poly.entity_id
_entity_poly.type
_entity_poly.pdbx_seq_one_letter_code
_entity_poly.pdbx_strand_id
1 'polypeptide(L)'
;MSLNTFSHTVVADDDFEEKDNYYEKEHDGEEHEDERFEEIGKMIGWGTVITMGTSGLIFPFRRLTKSFITTFPTSKGNYISITKFLSKYHIWIGIAALLLSIGHGIVMYFSEGELEGEGIIGIGGVVLMIIAGIFGTVLFKNKKVKSLRTTHTILITLATMIVLSHILFS
;
A
#
# COMPACT_ATOMS: atom_id res chain seq x y z
N MET A 1 -63.08 55.17 46.09
CA MET A 1 -62.85 54.94 44.65
C MET A 1 -61.47 54.34 44.53
N SER A 2 -61.43 53.06 44.16
CA SER A 2 -60.23 52.23 44.06
C SER A 2 -59.38 52.66 42.86
N LEU A 3 -58.06 52.49 42.94
CA LEU A 3 -57.25 51.76 41.94
C LEU A 3 -55.83 51.56 42.50
N ASN A 4 -55.58 50.31 42.92
CA ASN A 4 -54.27 49.73 43.13
C ASN A 4 -53.50 49.73 41.80
N THR A 5 -52.28 50.25 41.78
CA THR A 5 -51.34 49.98 40.67
C THR A 5 -50.41 48.86 41.12
N PHE A 6 -50.73 47.66 40.64
CA PHE A 6 -49.91 46.46 40.82
C PHE A 6 -48.61 46.59 40.03
N SER A 7 -47.50 46.30 40.73
CA SER A 7 -46.19 45.98 40.17
C SER A 7 -46.29 44.70 39.33
N HIS A 8 -46.17 44.81 38.01
CA HIS A 8 -45.96 43.64 37.14
C HIS A 8 -44.46 43.50 36.86
N THR A 9 -43.77 42.86 37.79
CA THR A 9 -42.48 42.22 37.53
C THR A 9 -42.78 40.94 36.77
N VAL A 10 -42.52 40.94 35.46
CA VAL A 10 -42.54 39.70 34.66
C VAL A 10 -41.21 39.01 34.89
N VAL A 11 -41.20 38.08 35.84
CA VAL A 11 -40.21 37.01 35.93
C VAL A 11 -40.69 35.95 34.95
N ALA A 12 -39.92 35.73 33.88
CA ALA A 12 -40.06 34.54 33.06
C ALA A 12 -39.03 33.52 33.57
N ASP A 13 -39.47 32.68 34.52
CA ASP A 13 -38.99 31.31 34.64
C ASP A 13 -39.88 30.50 33.69
N ASP A 14 -39.31 30.01 32.59
CA ASP A 14 -39.83 28.83 31.90
C ASP A 14 -38.63 28.02 31.43
N ASP A 15 -38.37 26.99 32.22
CA ASP A 15 -37.63 25.80 31.85
C ASP A 15 -38.16 25.27 30.51
N PHE A 16 -37.35 25.36 29.46
CA PHE A 16 -37.47 24.47 28.33
C PHE A 16 -36.15 23.71 28.15
N GLU A 17 -36.20 22.51 28.72
CA GLU A 17 -35.39 21.34 28.47
C GLU A 17 -34.90 21.25 27.01
N GLU A 18 -33.57 21.11 26.90
CA GLU A 18 -32.95 19.98 26.20
C GLU A 18 -33.53 19.65 24.81
N LYS A 19 -33.11 20.40 23.79
CA LYS A 19 -33.35 19.98 22.40
C LYS A 19 -32.31 20.40 21.36
N ASP A 20 -31.05 20.53 21.74
CA ASP A 20 -29.96 20.81 20.78
C ASP A 20 -28.91 19.68 20.65
N ASN A 21 -29.18 18.48 21.19
CA ASN A 21 -28.28 17.31 21.08
C ASN A 21 -28.84 16.21 20.16
N TYR A 22 -29.53 16.58 19.08
CA TYR A 22 -30.11 15.62 18.12
C TYR A 22 -29.58 15.75 16.69
N TYR A 23 -28.49 16.50 16.48
CA TYR A 23 -27.79 16.58 15.19
C TYR A 23 -26.38 15.98 15.22
N GLU A 24 -25.94 15.40 16.34
CA GLU A 24 -24.61 14.82 16.51
C GLU A 24 -24.67 13.29 16.58
N LYS A 25 -25.50 12.67 15.73
CA LYS A 25 -25.66 11.20 15.73
C LYS A 25 -25.95 10.58 14.36
N GLU A 26 -25.58 11.26 13.28
CA GLU A 26 -25.49 10.65 11.94
C GLU A 26 -24.08 10.78 11.31
N HIS A 27 -23.12 11.44 11.97
CA HIS A 27 -21.75 11.59 11.48
C HIS A 27 -20.69 10.69 12.15
N ASP A 28 -21.06 9.86 13.13
CA ASP A 28 -20.14 8.85 13.69
C ASP A 28 -20.01 7.59 12.80
N GLY A 29 -20.82 7.49 11.75
CA GLY A 29 -20.81 6.34 10.83
C GLY A 29 -19.77 6.47 9.71
N GLU A 30 -19.59 7.68 9.16
CA GLU A 30 -18.71 7.92 8.01
C GLU A 30 -17.24 8.06 8.42
N GLU A 31 -16.93 8.74 9.54
CA GLU A 31 -15.55 8.86 10.03
C GLU A 31 -14.93 7.48 10.34
N HIS A 32 -15.73 6.54 10.85
CA HIS A 32 -15.27 5.20 11.18
C HIS A 32 -15.08 4.27 9.96
N GLU A 33 -15.72 4.55 8.81
CA GLU A 33 -15.50 3.76 7.61
C GLU A 33 -14.24 4.21 6.87
N ASP A 34 -14.02 5.52 6.76
CA ASP A 34 -12.83 6.09 6.13
C ASP A 34 -11.54 5.68 6.85
N GLU A 35 -11.53 5.74 8.20
CA GLU A 35 -10.39 5.28 9.01
C GLU A 35 -10.06 3.77 8.78
N ARG A 36 -11.07 2.93 8.53
CA ARG A 36 -10.86 1.49 8.30
C ARG A 36 -10.24 1.22 6.93
N PHE A 37 -10.70 1.91 5.89
CA PHE A 37 -10.12 1.75 4.55
C PHE A 37 -8.68 2.25 4.52
N GLU A 38 -8.37 3.35 5.21
CA GLU A 38 -7.01 3.87 5.33
C GLU A 38 -6.08 2.85 6.01
N GLU A 39 -6.48 2.27 7.14
CA GLU A 39 -5.67 1.27 7.86
C GLU A 39 -5.43 0.01 7.02
N ILE A 40 -6.48 -0.50 6.35
CA ILE A 40 -6.37 -1.64 5.42
C ILE A 40 -5.44 -1.28 4.26
N GLY A 41 -5.57 -0.07 3.70
CA GLY A 41 -4.73 0.45 2.63
C GLY A 41 -3.26 0.44 3.01
N LYS A 42 -2.92 0.97 4.19
CA LYS A 42 -1.56 0.95 4.76
C LYS A 42 -1.02 -0.47 4.94
N MET A 43 -1.84 -1.39 5.46
CA MET A 43 -1.44 -2.80 5.62
C MET A 43 -1.13 -3.45 4.26
N ILE A 44 -1.99 -3.25 3.26
CA ILE A 44 -1.77 -3.77 1.90
C ILE A 44 -0.52 -3.12 1.26
N GLY A 45 -0.30 -1.83 1.50
CA GLY A 45 0.90 -1.11 1.07
C GLY A 45 2.18 -1.77 1.61
N TRP A 46 2.28 -2.00 2.92
CA TRP A 46 3.41 -2.71 3.53
C TRP A 46 3.54 -4.16 3.01
N GLY A 47 2.42 -4.86 2.83
CA GLY A 47 2.40 -6.18 2.22
C GLY A 47 2.98 -6.19 0.81
N THR A 48 2.68 -5.16 0.01
CA THR A 48 3.23 -4.95 -1.32
C THR A 48 4.75 -4.79 -1.26
N VAL A 49 5.25 -3.91 -0.37
CA VAL A 49 6.70 -3.65 -0.20
C VAL A 49 7.45 -4.92 0.19
N ILE A 50 6.93 -5.69 1.16
CA ILE A 50 7.55 -6.95 1.61
C ILE A 50 7.59 -7.97 0.48
N THR A 51 6.48 -8.13 -0.25
CA THR A 51 6.36 -9.12 -1.34
C THR A 51 7.27 -8.75 -2.51
N MET A 52 7.29 -7.47 -2.89
CA MET A 52 8.17 -6.94 -3.92
C MET A 52 9.64 -7.09 -3.53
N GLY A 53 10.00 -6.71 -2.30
CA GLY A 53 11.35 -6.87 -1.76
C GLY A 53 11.81 -8.33 -1.81
N THR A 54 10.97 -9.25 -1.34
CA THR A 54 11.23 -10.70 -1.38
C THR A 54 11.51 -11.19 -2.81
N SER A 55 10.73 -10.71 -3.79
CA SER A 55 10.93 -11.01 -5.21
C SER A 55 12.27 -10.46 -5.73
N GLY A 56 12.63 -9.23 -5.33
CA GLY A 56 13.87 -8.55 -5.72
C GLY A 56 15.15 -9.20 -5.16
N LEU A 57 15.07 -9.86 -4.00
CA LEU A 57 16.23 -10.50 -3.35
C LEU A 57 16.86 -11.64 -4.18
N ILE A 58 16.18 -12.17 -5.18
CA ILE A 58 16.71 -13.26 -6.02
C ILE A 58 18.02 -12.88 -6.71
N PHE A 59 18.12 -11.64 -7.18
CA PHE A 59 19.31 -11.18 -7.89
C PHE A 59 20.55 -11.14 -6.98
N PRO A 60 20.55 -10.42 -5.83
CA PRO A 60 21.69 -10.44 -4.92
C PRO A 60 21.95 -11.85 -4.37
N PHE A 61 20.93 -12.65 -4.07
CA PHE A 61 21.12 -14.03 -3.60
C PHE A 61 21.84 -14.88 -4.64
N ARG A 62 21.44 -14.81 -5.92
CA ARG A 62 22.15 -15.54 -6.99
C ARG A 62 23.59 -15.07 -7.17
N ARG A 63 23.84 -13.76 -7.04
CA ARG A 63 25.20 -13.20 -7.18
C ARG A 63 26.10 -13.62 -6.02
N LEU A 64 25.58 -13.61 -4.80
CA LEU A 64 26.31 -13.91 -3.58
C LEU A 64 26.44 -15.41 -3.31
N THR A 65 25.68 -16.26 -4.00
CA THR A 65 25.66 -17.72 -3.79
C THR A 65 27.07 -18.33 -3.75
N LYS A 66 27.94 -17.98 -4.72
CA LYS A 66 29.29 -18.53 -4.77
C LYS A 66 30.12 -18.11 -3.57
N SER A 67 30.13 -16.82 -3.24
CA SER A 67 30.90 -16.27 -2.12
C SER A 67 30.40 -16.78 -0.77
N PHE A 68 29.08 -16.89 -0.60
CA PHE A 68 28.49 -17.30 0.67
C PHE A 68 28.75 -18.78 0.95
N ILE A 69 28.64 -19.63 -0.06
CA ILE A 69 28.90 -21.07 0.07
C ILE A 69 30.38 -21.35 0.37
N THR A 70 31.31 -20.55 -0.16
CA THR A 70 32.75 -20.71 0.13
C THR A 70 33.11 -20.26 1.54
N THR A 71 32.48 -19.22 2.07
CA THR A 71 32.75 -18.70 3.42
C THR A 71 32.04 -19.51 4.50
N PHE A 72 30.81 -19.98 4.24
CA PHE A 72 29.98 -20.70 5.21
C PHE A 72 29.53 -22.06 4.64
N PRO A 73 30.44 -23.05 4.55
CA PRO A 73 30.13 -24.35 3.95
C PRO A 73 29.06 -25.13 4.73
N THR A 74 28.95 -24.91 6.04
CA THR A 74 27.93 -25.52 6.92
C THR A 74 26.49 -25.11 6.55
N SER A 75 26.30 -23.90 6.05
CA SER A 75 24.98 -23.35 5.68
C SER A 75 24.65 -23.48 4.20
N LYS A 76 25.51 -24.14 3.42
CA LYS A 76 25.36 -24.32 1.96
C LYS A 76 24.00 -24.89 1.56
N GLY A 77 23.54 -25.93 2.28
CA GLY A 77 22.27 -26.61 1.98
C GLY A 77 21.08 -25.67 2.08
N ASN A 78 20.97 -24.93 3.18
CA ASN A 78 19.89 -23.98 3.43
C ASN A 78 19.92 -22.85 2.39
N TYR A 79 21.10 -22.29 2.10
CA TYR A 79 21.23 -21.20 1.13
C TYR A 79 20.79 -21.62 -0.28
N ILE A 80 21.22 -22.81 -0.74
CA ILE A 80 20.79 -23.34 -2.04
C ILE A 80 19.28 -23.58 -2.05
N SER A 81 18.71 -24.11 -0.96
CA SER A 81 17.28 -24.36 -0.84
C SER A 81 16.46 -23.06 -0.96
N ILE A 82 16.83 -22.03 -0.20
CA ILE A 82 16.19 -20.70 -0.25
C ILE A 82 16.29 -20.09 -1.65
N THR A 83 17.48 -20.13 -2.26
CA THR A 83 17.69 -19.55 -3.60
C THR A 83 16.88 -20.28 -4.67
N LYS A 84 16.74 -21.62 -4.55
CA LYS A 84 15.87 -22.43 -5.42
C LYS A 84 14.39 -22.11 -5.20
N PHE A 85 13.96 -21.99 -3.95
CA PHE A 85 12.60 -21.63 -3.58
C PHE A 85 12.22 -20.27 -4.18
N LEU A 86 13.00 -19.23 -3.91
CA LEU A 86 12.77 -17.89 -4.46
C LEU A 86 12.77 -17.90 -6.00
N SER A 87 13.72 -18.62 -6.63
CA SER A 87 13.75 -18.75 -8.09
C SER A 87 12.51 -19.44 -8.67
N LYS A 88 11.95 -20.44 -7.97
CA LYS A 88 10.78 -21.20 -8.43
C LYS A 88 9.50 -20.39 -8.30
N TYR A 89 9.35 -19.65 -7.19
CA TYR A 89 8.15 -18.89 -6.88
C TYR A 89 8.21 -17.42 -7.30
N HIS A 90 9.33 -16.93 -7.84
CA HIS A 90 9.51 -15.54 -8.28
C HIS A 90 8.33 -14.95 -9.06
N ILE A 91 7.83 -15.69 -10.05
CA ILE A 91 6.72 -15.23 -10.90
C ILE A 91 5.45 -15.08 -10.06
N TRP A 92 5.14 -16.07 -9.22
CA TRP A 92 3.97 -16.04 -8.34
C TRP A 92 4.06 -14.92 -7.30
N ILE A 93 5.24 -14.72 -6.70
CA ILE A 93 5.49 -13.62 -5.76
C ILE A 93 5.37 -12.27 -6.48
N GLY A 94 5.87 -12.15 -7.71
CA GLY A 94 5.74 -10.94 -8.52
C GLY A 94 4.28 -10.63 -8.90
N ILE A 95 3.49 -11.64 -9.26
CA ILE A 95 2.05 -11.49 -9.52
C ILE A 95 1.33 -11.05 -8.23
N ALA A 96 1.64 -11.67 -7.09
CA ALA A 96 1.06 -11.27 -5.81
C ALA A 96 1.41 -9.82 -5.45
N ALA A 97 2.67 -9.40 -5.63
CA ALA A 97 3.08 -8.02 -5.41
C ALA A 97 2.31 -7.04 -6.32
N LEU A 98 2.13 -7.39 -7.59
CA LEU A 98 1.36 -6.55 -8.52
C LEU A 98 -0.11 -6.43 -8.12
N LEU A 99 -0.75 -7.55 -7.74
CA LEU A 99 -2.14 -7.55 -7.29
C LEU A 99 -2.33 -6.75 -5.99
N LEU A 100 -1.42 -6.91 -5.02
CA LEU A 100 -1.43 -6.11 -3.80
C LEU A 100 -1.22 -4.62 -4.10
N SER A 101 -0.32 -4.28 -5.03
CA SER A 101 -0.08 -2.89 -5.43
C SER A 101 -1.31 -2.24 -6.08
N ILE A 102 -2.02 -2.98 -6.95
CA ILE A 102 -3.28 -2.51 -7.55
C ILE A 102 -4.36 -2.39 -6.47
N GLY A 103 -4.48 -3.39 -5.60
CA GLY A 103 -5.45 -3.38 -4.49
C GLY A 103 -5.21 -2.21 -3.53
N HIS A 104 -3.96 -1.92 -3.19
CA HIS A 104 -3.58 -0.76 -2.38
C HIS A 104 -4.07 0.53 -3.04
N GLY A 105 -3.77 0.76 -4.32
CA GLY A 105 -4.24 1.96 -5.02
C GLY A 105 -5.77 2.08 -5.09
N ILE A 106 -6.49 0.96 -5.25
CA ILE A 106 -7.96 0.94 -5.23
C ILE A 106 -8.50 1.31 -3.84
N VAL A 107 -7.94 0.73 -2.78
CA VAL A 107 -8.38 1.00 -1.40
C VAL A 107 -8.10 2.45 -1.02
N MET A 108 -6.91 2.98 -1.35
CA MET A 108 -6.58 4.38 -1.09
C MET A 108 -7.51 5.33 -1.87
N TYR A 109 -7.85 5.02 -3.12
CA TYR A 109 -8.80 5.81 -3.90
C TYR A 109 -10.20 5.87 -3.25
N PHE A 110 -10.67 4.77 -2.67
CA PHE A 110 -11.95 4.78 -1.94
C PHE A 110 -11.87 5.52 -0.61
N SER A 111 -10.72 5.48 0.06
CA SER A 111 -10.49 6.14 1.35
C SER A 111 -10.32 7.66 1.23
N GLU A 112 -9.64 8.12 0.18
CA GLU A 112 -9.31 9.55 -0.01
C GLU A 112 -10.32 10.27 -0.93
N GLY A 113 -11.13 9.52 -1.68
CA GLY A 113 -12.14 10.05 -2.61
C GLY A 113 -11.56 10.68 -3.89
N GLU A 114 -10.28 11.00 -3.93
CA GLU A 114 -9.57 11.51 -5.10
C GLU A 114 -8.16 10.93 -5.29
N LEU A 115 -7.53 11.20 -6.44
CA LEU A 115 -6.14 10.83 -6.71
C LEU A 115 -5.28 12.07 -6.58
N GLU A 116 -4.62 12.22 -5.44
CA GLU A 116 -3.64 13.27 -5.24
C GLU A 116 -2.38 13.05 -6.10
N GLY A 117 -1.51 14.07 -6.17
CA GLY A 117 -0.28 14.02 -6.97
C GLY A 117 0.63 12.84 -6.63
N GLU A 118 0.58 12.38 -5.39
CA GLU A 118 1.31 11.20 -4.90
C GLU A 118 0.76 9.90 -5.48
N GLY A 119 -0.57 9.78 -5.60
CA GLY A 119 -1.24 8.65 -6.26
C GLY A 119 -0.80 8.47 -7.71
N ILE A 120 -0.51 9.57 -8.42
CA ILE A 120 0.02 9.54 -9.80
C ILE A 120 1.40 8.87 -9.84
N ILE A 121 2.27 9.13 -8.86
CA ILE A 121 3.59 8.50 -8.75
C ILE A 121 3.41 6.99 -8.52
N GLY A 122 2.50 6.60 -7.62
CA GLY A 122 2.13 5.21 -7.37
C GLY A 122 1.66 4.48 -8.64
N ILE A 123 0.75 5.09 -9.41
CA ILE A 123 0.27 4.56 -10.71
C ILE A 123 1.43 4.37 -11.69
N GLY A 124 2.34 5.35 -11.79
CA GLY A 124 3.53 5.23 -12.63
C GLY A 124 4.39 4.01 -12.28
N GLY A 125 4.56 3.73 -10.99
CA GLY A 125 5.24 2.53 -10.49
C GLY A 125 4.53 1.23 -10.90
N VAL A 126 3.21 1.16 -10.72
CA VAL A 126 2.38 0.00 -11.09
C VAL A 126 2.47 -0.28 -12.59
N VAL A 127 2.33 0.74 -13.44
CA VAL A 127 2.43 0.60 -14.90
C VAL A 127 3.80 0.04 -15.27
N LEU A 128 4.87 0.53 -14.67
CA LEU A 128 6.21 0.03 -14.94
C LEU A 128 6.40 -1.41 -14.46
N MET A 129 5.80 -1.79 -13.33
CA MET A 129 5.77 -3.17 -12.85
C MET A 129 5.02 -4.11 -13.81
N ILE A 130 3.90 -3.67 -14.40
CA ILE A 130 3.17 -4.44 -15.42
C ILE A 130 4.07 -4.69 -16.63
N ILE A 131 4.72 -3.65 -17.15
CA ILE A 131 5.66 -3.78 -18.28
C ILE A 131 6.81 -4.72 -17.92
N ALA A 132 7.40 -4.56 -16.74
CA ALA A 132 8.45 -5.44 -16.24
C ALA A 132 7.96 -6.90 -16.14
N GLY A 133 6.72 -7.12 -15.70
CA GLY A 133 6.06 -8.43 -15.65
C GLY A 133 5.92 -9.07 -17.03
N ILE A 134 5.50 -8.30 -18.04
CA ILE A 134 5.43 -8.78 -19.43
C ILE A 134 6.82 -9.25 -19.88
N PHE A 135 7.86 -8.43 -19.73
CA PHE A 135 9.24 -8.84 -20.05
C PHE A 135 9.69 -10.06 -19.23
N GLY A 136 9.28 -10.17 -17.97
CA GLY A 136 9.56 -11.30 -17.10
C GLY A 136 8.95 -12.61 -17.62
N THR A 137 7.69 -12.57 -18.08
CA THR A 137 7.03 -13.76 -18.68
C THR A 137 7.66 -14.17 -20.01
N VAL A 138 8.04 -13.21 -20.86
CA VAL A 138 8.77 -13.47 -22.11
C VAL A 138 10.15 -14.06 -21.81
N LEU A 139 10.86 -13.54 -20.80
CA LEU A 139 12.14 -14.05 -20.35
C LEU A 139 12.05 -15.47 -19.78
N PHE A 140 10.94 -15.82 -19.09
CA PHE A 140 10.72 -17.17 -18.58
C PHE A 140 10.69 -18.21 -19.71
N LYS A 141 10.13 -17.85 -20.87
CA LYS A 141 10.15 -18.69 -22.07
C LYS A 141 11.50 -18.65 -22.80
N ASN A 142 12.21 -17.50 -22.76
CA ASN A 142 13.42 -17.22 -23.52
C ASN A 142 14.69 -17.01 -22.67
N LYS A 143 14.96 -17.91 -21.71
CA LYS A 143 15.96 -17.72 -20.63
C LYS A 143 17.40 -17.41 -21.07
N LYS A 144 17.77 -17.74 -22.32
CA LYS A 144 19.11 -17.55 -22.88
C LYS A 144 19.36 -16.13 -23.41
N VAL A 145 18.30 -15.34 -23.64
CA VAL A 145 18.42 -14.00 -24.22
C VAL A 145 18.89 -13.01 -23.15
N LYS A 146 20.11 -12.50 -23.30
CA LYS A 146 20.72 -11.58 -22.33
C LYS A 146 20.00 -10.23 -22.29
N SER A 147 19.59 -9.70 -23.46
CA SER A 147 18.92 -8.39 -23.55
C SER A 147 17.63 -8.35 -22.73
N LEU A 148 16.75 -9.35 -22.88
CA LEU A 148 15.50 -9.45 -22.11
C LEU A 148 15.74 -9.44 -20.59
N ARG A 149 16.81 -10.12 -20.14
CA ARG A 149 17.19 -10.13 -18.72
C ARG A 149 17.60 -8.75 -18.25
N THR A 150 18.47 -8.08 -19.01
CA THR A 150 18.91 -6.72 -18.70
C THR A 150 17.73 -5.75 -18.68
N THR A 151 16.84 -5.81 -19.68
CA THR A 151 15.63 -4.99 -19.74
C THR A 151 14.72 -5.21 -18.54
N HIS A 152 14.41 -6.47 -18.20
CA HIS A 152 13.60 -6.78 -17.02
C HIS A 152 14.23 -6.25 -15.73
N THR A 153 15.55 -6.42 -15.55
CA THR A 153 16.27 -5.88 -14.39
C THR A 153 16.23 -4.35 -14.36
N ILE A 154 16.47 -3.65 -15.47
CA ILE A 154 16.40 -2.18 -15.52
C ILE A 154 14.99 -1.69 -15.18
N LEU A 155 13.95 -2.30 -15.76
CA LEU A 155 12.56 -1.93 -15.50
C LEU A 155 12.19 -2.12 -14.02
N ILE A 156 12.57 -3.25 -13.41
CA ILE A 156 12.32 -3.47 -11.97
C ILE A 156 13.11 -2.49 -11.10
N THR A 157 14.35 -2.17 -11.45
CA THR A 157 15.15 -1.17 -10.71
C THR A 157 14.48 0.20 -10.77
N LEU A 158 14.04 0.63 -11.94
CA LEU A 158 13.32 1.90 -12.11
C LEU A 158 11.98 1.89 -11.35
N ALA A 159 11.22 0.80 -11.43
CA ALA A 159 9.98 0.65 -10.68
C ALA A 159 10.22 0.73 -9.17
N THR A 160 11.30 0.10 -8.70
CA THR A 160 11.71 0.17 -7.29
C THR A 160 12.08 1.59 -6.88
N MET A 161 12.79 2.35 -7.72
CA MET A 161 13.09 3.75 -7.43
C MET A 161 11.82 4.60 -7.32
N ILE A 162 10.86 4.43 -8.24
CA ILE A 162 9.57 5.14 -8.19
C ILE A 162 8.78 4.77 -6.94
N VAL A 163 8.69 3.48 -6.61
CA VAL A 163 7.99 3.01 -5.41
C VAL A 163 8.64 3.55 -4.13
N LEU A 164 9.98 3.59 -4.07
CA LEU A 164 10.67 4.19 -2.92
C LEU A 164 10.40 5.70 -2.83
N SER A 165 10.37 6.41 -3.95
CA SER A 165 9.98 7.82 -3.95
C SER A 165 8.54 8.01 -3.47
N HIS A 166 7.60 7.17 -3.94
CA HIS A 166 6.22 7.20 -3.46
C HIS A 166 6.14 7.02 -1.94
N ILE A 167 6.83 6.03 -1.37
CA ILE A 167 6.85 5.81 0.08
C ILE A 167 7.46 6.98 0.87
N LEU A 168 8.44 7.68 0.30
CA LEU A 168 9.12 8.79 0.98
C LEU A 168 8.31 10.09 0.97
N PHE A 169 7.40 10.22 0.01
CA PHE A 169 6.60 11.43 -0.18
C PHE A 169 5.13 11.24 0.18
N SER A 170 4.70 10.01 0.50
CA SER A 170 3.38 9.67 1.01
C SER A 170 3.34 9.38 2.51
#